data_AF-A0A968JT10-F1
#
_entry.id   AF-A0A968JT10-F1
#
_cell.length_a   1.000
_cell.length_b   1.000
_cell.length_c   1.000
_cell.angle_alpha   90.00
_cell.angle_beta   90.00
_cell.angle_gamma   90.00
#
_symmetry.space_group_name_H-M   'P 1'
#
loop_
_entity.id
_entity.type
_entity.pdbx_description
1 polymer ?
#
loop_
_entity_poly.entity_id
_entity_poly.type
_entity_poly.pdbx_seq_one_letter_code
_entity_poly.pdbx_strand_id
1 'polypeptide(L)'
;MGLTKSSHPTGGVQIIPPFSLLYIAMLHDYFMLQDDPGFVKKYIPGIRFILDWFVARIDSTGMLGPLTYWNHVDGGTKEFSAGSPPGIEEGGSAHMSFLLAYSLNKAIEMFEYFGYTCDADVYKQISTNLIQSAIRECYDEKRGLVAETAKKQMFSQHTNSMAILAGAFNTDMEKAIAKK
;
A
#
# COMPACT_ATOMS: atom_id res chain seq x y z
N MET A 1 -16.09 -9.48 -6.61
CA MET A 1 -15.60 -8.71 -5.43
C MET A 1 -14.11 -8.97 -5.32
N GLY A 2 -13.26 -7.93 -5.29
CA GLY A 2 -11.80 -8.04 -5.39
C GLY A 2 -11.04 -8.08 -4.07
N LEU A 3 -11.72 -7.95 -2.92
CA LEU A 3 -11.07 -7.93 -1.60
C LEU A 3 -11.19 -9.28 -0.88
N THR A 4 -10.19 -9.58 -0.05
CA THR A 4 -10.18 -10.73 0.86
C THR A 4 -11.01 -10.45 2.13
N LYS A 5 -11.51 -11.50 2.78
CA LYS A 5 -12.02 -11.39 4.15
C LYS A 5 -10.86 -11.14 5.10
N SER A 6 -11.11 -10.38 6.18
CA SER A 6 -10.10 -10.15 7.23
C SER A 6 -9.76 -11.40 8.04
N SER A 7 -10.63 -12.42 8.02
CA SER A 7 -10.39 -13.73 8.63
C SER A 7 -11.06 -14.84 7.81
N HIS A 8 -10.44 -16.01 7.78
CA HIS A 8 -11.00 -17.23 7.19
C HIS A 8 -10.39 -18.48 7.86
N PRO A 9 -11.19 -19.55 8.11
CA PRO A 9 -12.63 -19.65 7.92
C PRO A 9 -13.43 -18.84 8.96
N THR A 10 -14.56 -18.26 8.56
CA THR A 10 -15.44 -17.46 9.44
C THR A 10 -16.89 -17.49 8.95
N GLY A 11 -17.85 -17.42 9.88
CA GLY A 11 -19.28 -17.34 9.59
C GLY A 11 -19.76 -15.96 9.11
N GLY A 12 -18.95 -14.91 9.31
CA GLY A 12 -19.27 -13.54 8.91
C GLY A 12 -18.59 -13.07 7.61
N VAL A 13 -18.88 -11.82 7.24
CA VAL A 13 -18.10 -11.07 6.25
C VAL A 13 -17.60 -9.79 6.91
N GLN A 14 -16.32 -9.79 7.29
CA GLN A 14 -15.60 -8.57 7.65
C GLN A 14 -14.48 -8.37 6.63
N ILE A 15 -14.32 -7.13 6.16
CA ILE A 15 -13.34 -6.74 5.16
C ILE A 15 -12.51 -5.62 5.77
N ILE A 16 -11.19 -5.82 5.76
CA ILE A 16 -10.18 -4.81 6.12
C ILE A 16 -9.30 -4.66 4.87
N PRO A 17 -9.52 -3.63 4.03
CA PRO A 17 -8.81 -3.50 2.76
C PRO A 17 -7.27 -3.59 2.88
N PRO A 18 -6.62 -2.96 3.89
CA PRO A 18 -5.17 -3.13 4.10
C PRO A 18 -4.71 -4.59 4.18
N PHE A 19 -5.53 -5.52 4.69
CA PHE A 19 -5.17 -6.92 4.80
C PHE A 19 -5.14 -7.63 3.44
N SER A 20 -5.90 -7.16 2.45
CA SER A 20 -5.79 -7.66 1.08
C SER A 20 -4.46 -7.25 0.43
N LEU A 21 -3.95 -6.05 0.76
CA LEU A 21 -2.63 -5.58 0.30
C LEU A 21 -1.50 -6.36 1.00
N LEU A 22 -1.62 -6.59 2.31
CA LEU A 22 -0.67 -7.43 3.07
C LEU A 22 -0.70 -8.89 2.62
N TYR A 23 -1.85 -9.41 2.18
CA TYR A 23 -1.94 -10.75 1.59
C TYR A 23 -1.07 -10.91 0.34
N ILE A 24 -0.97 -9.88 -0.50
CA ILE A 24 -0.05 -9.87 -1.65
C ILE A 24 1.40 -9.92 -1.16
N ALA A 25 1.75 -9.14 -0.13
CA ALA A 25 3.09 -9.18 0.46
C ALA A 25 3.44 -10.54 1.06
N MET A 26 2.49 -11.21 1.74
CA MET A 26 2.69 -12.56 2.26
C MET A 26 2.90 -13.60 1.14
N LEU A 27 2.18 -13.48 0.02
CA LEU A 27 2.40 -14.33 -1.14
C LEU A 27 3.79 -14.08 -1.76
N HIS A 28 4.25 -12.83 -1.77
CA HIS A 28 5.59 -12.48 -2.21
C HIS A 28 6.66 -13.03 -1.26
N ASP A 29 6.49 -12.91 0.06
CA ASP A 29 7.42 -13.51 1.01
C ASP A 29 7.49 -15.04 0.82
N TYR A 30 6.36 -15.71 0.60
CA TYR A 30 6.35 -17.14 0.27
C TYR A 30 7.12 -17.42 -1.04
N PHE A 31 6.87 -16.64 -2.09
CA PHE A 31 7.60 -16.73 -3.37
C PHE A 31 9.12 -16.61 -3.20
N MET A 32 9.58 -15.72 -2.31
CA MET A 32 11.01 -15.50 -2.08
C MET A 32 11.65 -16.55 -1.18
N LEU A 33 10.89 -17.14 -0.26
CA LEU A 33 11.42 -18.01 0.79
C LEU A 33 11.22 -19.50 0.50
N GLN A 34 10.37 -19.87 -0.44
CA GLN A 34 10.04 -21.27 -0.77
C GLN A 34 10.24 -21.55 -2.26
N ASP A 35 10.85 -22.69 -2.57
CA ASP A 35 11.01 -23.18 -3.95
C ASP A 35 9.73 -23.89 -4.44
N ASP A 36 8.60 -23.17 -4.38
CA ASP A 36 7.30 -23.60 -4.92
C ASP A 36 6.61 -22.45 -5.69
N PRO A 37 7.18 -22.02 -6.83
CA PRO A 37 6.56 -21.00 -7.66
C PRO A 37 5.20 -21.46 -8.24
N GLY A 38 4.97 -22.77 -8.34
CA GLY A 38 3.70 -23.34 -8.80
C GLY A 38 2.53 -23.04 -7.87
N PHE A 39 2.78 -22.99 -6.55
CA PHE A 39 1.80 -22.53 -5.57
C PHE A 39 1.40 -21.07 -5.81
N VAL A 40 2.39 -20.16 -5.89
CA VAL A 40 2.16 -18.72 -6.04
C VAL A 40 1.44 -18.40 -7.34
N LYS A 41 1.80 -19.09 -8.44
CA LYS A 41 1.20 -18.87 -9.76
C LYS A 41 -0.33 -18.99 -9.76
N LYS A 42 -0.90 -19.87 -8.93
CA LYS A 42 -2.35 -20.07 -8.80
C LYS A 42 -3.08 -18.83 -8.28
N TYR A 43 -2.39 -17.96 -7.55
CA TYR A 43 -2.97 -16.78 -6.92
C TYR A 43 -2.80 -15.51 -7.75
N ILE A 44 -2.03 -15.53 -8.83
CA ILE A 44 -1.80 -14.37 -9.71
C ILE A 44 -3.11 -13.71 -10.19
N PRO A 45 -4.15 -14.44 -10.64
CA PRO A 45 -5.42 -13.81 -10.99
C PRO A 45 -6.09 -13.11 -9.81
N GLY A 46 -5.97 -13.67 -8.60
CA GLY A 46 -6.52 -13.07 -7.38
C GLY A 46 -5.78 -11.78 -6.97
N ILE A 47 -4.45 -11.78 -7.09
CA ILE A 47 -3.62 -10.58 -6.86
C ILE A 47 -4.08 -9.46 -7.80
N ARG A 48 -4.29 -9.75 -9.08
CA ARG A 48 -4.80 -8.78 -10.06
C ARG A 48 -6.14 -8.17 -9.64
N PHE A 49 -7.11 -9.01 -9.25
CA PHE A 49 -8.42 -8.54 -8.80
C PHE A 49 -8.34 -7.64 -7.54
N ILE A 50 -7.42 -7.93 -6.62
CA ILE A 50 -7.17 -7.08 -5.45
C ILE A 50 -6.62 -5.74 -5.91
N LEU A 51 -5.53 -5.73 -6.68
CA LEU A 51 -4.86 -4.52 -7.13
C LEU A 51 -5.79 -3.63 -7.95
N ASP A 52 -6.51 -4.18 -8.91
CA ASP A 52 -7.44 -3.44 -9.76
C ASP A 52 -8.55 -2.75 -8.95
N TRP A 53 -8.98 -3.35 -7.84
CA TRP A 53 -9.95 -2.71 -6.94
C TRP A 53 -9.38 -1.43 -6.31
N PHE A 54 -8.11 -1.44 -5.89
CA PHE A 54 -7.46 -0.25 -5.33
C PHE A 54 -7.09 0.77 -6.41
N VAL A 55 -6.53 0.33 -7.53
CA VAL A 55 -6.10 1.20 -8.64
C VAL A 55 -7.29 1.98 -9.20
N ALA A 56 -8.47 1.37 -9.31
CA ALA A 56 -9.69 2.05 -9.75
C ALA A 56 -10.17 3.15 -8.79
N ARG A 57 -9.53 3.32 -7.62
CA ARG A 57 -9.86 4.31 -6.59
C ARG A 57 -8.76 5.35 -6.40
N ILE A 58 -7.73 5.34 -7.24
CA ILE A 58 -6.78 6.45 -7.31
C ILE A 58 -7.55 7.66 -7.85
N ASP A 59 -7.49 8.78 -7.13
CA ASP A 59 -8.25 9.99 -7.46
C ASP A 59 -7.44 10.96 -8.35
N SER A 60 -8.00 12.14 -8.62
CA SER A 60 -7.38 13.14 -9.48
C SER A 60 -6.08 13.74 -8.93
N THR A 61 -5.78 13.57 -7.64
CA THR A 61 -4.49 13.97 -7.05
C THR A 61 -3.38 12.97 -7.41
N GLY A 62 -3.74 11.78 -7.87
CA GLY A 62 -2.84 10.65 -8.08
C GLY A 62 -2.55 9.86 -6.79
N MET A 63 -3.18 10.22 -5.66
CA MET A 63 -3.18 9.43 -4.42
C MET A 63 -4.39 8.49 -4.36
N LEU A 64 -4.38 7.58 -3.39
CA LEU A 64 -5.53 6.74 -3.13
C LEU A 64 -6.69 7.61 -2.59
N GLY A 65 -7.81 7.57 -3.31
CA GLY A 65 -9.05 8.24 -2.92
C GLY A 65 -9.80 7.50 -1.79
N PRO A 66 -11.04 7.92 -1.51
CA PRO A 66 -11.88 7.34 -0.47
C PRO A 66 -11.99 5.81 -0.56
N LEU A 67 -11.80 5.13 0.56
CA LEU A 67 -12.04 3.69 0.66
C LEU A 67 -13.26 3.39 1.55
N THR A 68 -14.09 2.47 1.08
CA THR A 68 -15.15 1.84 1.89
C THR A 68 -14.56 0.81 2.85
N TYR A 69 -15.39 0.31 3.77
CA TYR A 69 -15.04 -0.69 4.81
C TYR A 69 -14.10 -0.13 5.91
N TRP A 70 -13.70 -1.01 6.84
CA TRP A 70 -12.83 -0.62 7.94
C TRP A 70 -11.37 -0.70 7.50
N ASN A 71 -10.74 0.46 7.31
CA ASN A 71 -9.36 0.56 6.85
C ASN A 71 -8.35 0.50 8.00
N HIS A 72 -8.48 -0.53 8.83
CA HIS A 72 -7.64 -0.72 10.00
C HIS A 72 -6.18 -1.01 9.63
N VAL A 73 -5.27 -0.23 10.21
CA VAL A 73 -3.82 -0.40 10.12
C VAL A 73 -3.23 -0.73 11.49
N ASP A 74 -3.51 0.08 12.50
CA ASP A 74 -3.02 -0.14 13.88
C ASP A 74 -3.93 0.53 14.91
N GLY A 75 -4.14 -0.12 16.05
CA GLY A 75 -5.01 0.36 17.12
C GLY A 75 -4.23 0.96 18.30
N GLY A 76 -4.83 1.95 18.97
CA GLY A 76 -4.23 2.54 20.18
C GLY A 76 -3.17 3.62 19.92
N THR A 77 -3.02 4.07 18.66
CA THR A 77 -2.23 5.27 18.32
C THR A 77 -3.12 6.52 18.42
N LYS A 78 -2.50 7.68 18.68
CA LYS A 78 -3.24 8.95 18.73
C LYS A 78 -3.55 9.48 17.33
N GLU A 79 -2.82 9.01 16.33
CA GLU A 79 -2.94 9.45 14.95
C GLU A 79 -4.11 8.78 14.21
N PHE A 80 -4.43 7.52 14.55
CA PHE A 80 -5.38 6.72 13.78
C PHE A 80 -6.72 6.59 14.51
N SER A 81 -7.78 7.06 13.86
CA SER A 81 -9.14 7.00 14.41
C SER A 81 -9.74 5.63 14.20
N ALA A 82 -10.13 4.94 15.28
CA ALA A 82 -10.54 3.53 15.25
C ALA A 82 -9.53 2.62 14.52
N GLY A 83 -8.25 3.00 14.58
CA GLY A 83 -7.13 2.38 13.90
C GLY A 83 -7.05 2.57 12.38
N SER A 84 -7.88 3.44 11.81
CA SER A 84 -7.78 3.87 10.42
C SER A 84 -6.90 5.11 10.27
N PRO A 85 -6.02 5.17 9.25
CA PRO A 85 -5.14 6.33 9.04
C PRO A 85 -5.92 7.56 8.55
N PRO A 86 -5.45 8.78 8.82
CA PRO A 86 -6.09 10.00 8.32
C PRO A 86 -6.17 10.04 6.79
N GLY A 87 -7.22 10.70 6.28
CA GLY A 87 -7.46 10.86 4.84
C GLY A 87 -8.02 9.62 4.14
N ILE A 88 -8.45 8.59 4.88
CA ILE A 88 -8.98 7.38 4.24
C ILE A 88 -10.46 7.46 3.87
N GLU A 89 -11.24 8.26 4.59
CA GLU A 89 -12.67 8.47 4.31
C GLU A 89 -12.88 9.51 3.20
N GLU A 90 -12.09 10.59 3.19
CA GLU A 90 -12.17 11.65 2.17
C GLU A 90 -11.22 11.45 0.98
N GLY A 91 -10.25 10.53 1.10
CA GLY A 91 -9.15 10.37 0.15
C GLY A 91 -7.90 11.18 0.53
N GLY A 92 -6.76 10.80 -0.08
CA GLY A 92 -5.48 11.47 0.16
C GLY A 92 -4.73 10.96 1.40
N SER A 93 -5.01 9.74 1.85
CA SER A 93 -4.19 9.07 2.88
C SER A 93 -2.83 8.68 2.31
N ALA A 94 -1.76 9.30 2.83
CA ALA A 94 -0.39 8.99 2.44
C ALA A 94 -0.02 7.55 2.81
N HIS A 95 -0.37 7.11 4.04
CA HIS A 95 -0.14 5.74 4.50
C HIS A 95 -0.66 4.70 3.51
N MET A 96 -1.95 4.82 3.15
CA MET A 96 -2.59 3.85 2.28
C MET A 96 -2.11 3.93 0.83
N SER A 97 -1.70 5.11 0.37
CA SER A 97 -1.06 5.26 -0.93
C SER A 97 0.29 4.53 -0.98
N PHE A 98 1.12 4.66 0.06
CA PHE A 98 2.39 3.92 0.13
C PHE A 98 2.18 2.43 0.33
N LEU A 99 1.19 1.99 1.11
CA LEU A 99 0.88 0.57 1.27
C LEU A 99 0.46 -0.07 -0.07
N LEU A 100 -0.35 0.64 -0.87
CA LEU A 100 -0.71 0.18 -2.21
C LEU A 100 0.52 0.12 -3.13
N ALA A 101 1.37 1.15 -3.12
CA ALA A 101 2.61 1.14 -3.90
C ALA A 101 3.55 -0.01 -3.52
N TYR A 102 3.71 -0.26 -2.21
CA TYR A 102 4.46 -1.38 -1.68
C TYR A 102 3.93 -2.72 -2.22
N SER A 103 2.62 -2.97 -2.12
CA SER A 103 2.01 -4.21 -2.62
C SER A 103 2.07 -4.33 -4.15
N LEU A 104 1.95 -3.22 -4.90
CA LEU A 104 2.18 -3.20 -6.34
C LEU A 104 3.61 -3.64 -6.67
N ASN A 105 4.62 -3.09 -5.98
CA ASN A 105 6.03 -3.45 -6.17
C ASN A 105 6.27 -4.95 -5.92
N LYS A 106 5.68 -5.51 -4.86
CA LYS A 106 5.76 -6.96 -4.60
C LYS A 106 5.08 -7.80 -5.68
N ALA A 107 3.92 -7.35 -6.17
CA ALA A 107 3.24 -8.05 -7.24
C ALA A 107 4.01 -8.01 -8.57
N ILE A 108 4.64 -6.87 -8.90
CA ILE A 108 5.42 -6.69 -10.13
C ILE A 108 6.51 -7.75 -10.24
N GLU A 109 7.28 -7.98 -9.16
CA GLU A 109 8.33 -9.02 -9.13
C GLU A 109 7.77 -10.41 -9.49
N MET A 110 6.59 -10.76 -8.96
CA MET A 110 5.92 -12.03 -9.28
C MET A 110 5.37 -12.06 -10.71
N PHE A 111 4.78 -10.96 -11.20
CA PHE A 111 4.27 -10.88 -12.57
C PHE A 111 5.39 -11.03 -13.60
N GLU A 112 6.53 -10.35 -13.39
CA GLU A 112 7.71 -10.47 -14.24
C GLU A 112 8.23 -11.92 -14.26
N TYR A 113 8.35 -12.56 -13.09
CA TYR A 113 8.81 -13.94 -12.98
C TYR A 113 7.93 -14.93 -13.77
N PHE A 114 6.61 -14.77 -13.73
CA PHE A 114 5.67 -15.65 -14.44
C PHE A 114 5.38 -15.25 -15.89
N GLY A 115 6.04 -14.20 -16.41
CA GLY A 115 5.92 -13.77 -17.81
C GLY A 115 4.71 -12.87 -18.11
N TYR A 116 4.09 -12.26 -17.09
CA TYR A 116 3.01 -11.29 -17.24
C TYR A 116 3.55 -9.85 -17.34
N THR A 117 4.48 -9.63 -18.27
CA THR A 117 5.27 -8.39 -18.34
C THR A 117 4.42 -7.15 -18.63
N CYS A 118 3.37 -7.25 -19.44
CA CYS A 118 2.48 -6.12 -19.71
C CYS A 118 1.77 -5.61 -18.44
N ASP A 119 1.34 -6.52 -17.57
CA ASP A 119 0.70 -6.15 -16.30
C ASP A 119 1.71 -5.54 -15.34
N ALA A 120 2.93 -6.10 -15.28
CA ALA A 120 4.04 -5.54 -14.52
C ALA A 120 4.37 -4.10 -14.95
N ASP A 121 4.47 -3.82 -16.25
CA ASP A 121 4.76 -2.48 -16.77
C ASP A 121 3.68 -1.46 -16.38
N VAL A 122 2.40 -1.84 -16.52
CA VAL A 122 1.26 -0.99 -16.12
C VAL A 122 1.30 -0.69 -14.62
N TYR A 123 1.46 -1.72 -13.78
CA TYR A 123 1.52 -1.53 -12.33
C TYR A 123 2.75 -0.77 -11.87
N LYS A 124 3.89 -0.91 -12.57
CA LYS A 124 5.10 -0.13 -12.28
C LYS A 124 4.89 1.36 -12.50
N GLN A 125 4.22 1.73 -13.59
CA GLN A 125 3.87 3.13 -13.85
C GLN A 125 2.91 3.66 -12.78
N ILE A 126 1.92 2.87 -12.39
CA ILE A 126 0.95 3.26 -11.34
C ILE A 126 1.66 3.44 -10.00
N SER A 127 2.48 2.48 -9.57
CA SER A 127 3.24 2.55 -8.31
C SER A 127 4.13 3.80 -8.26
N THR A 128 4.86 4.06 -9.35
CA THR A 128 5.73 5.25 -9.47
C THR A 128 4.93 6.55 -9.33
N ASN A 129 3.81 6.67 -10.05
CA ASN A 129 2.97 7.87 -10.00
C ASN A 129 2.34 8.08 -8.62
N LEU A 130 1.94 6.98 -7.96
CA LEU A 130 1.32 6.99 -6.64
C LEU A 130 2.31 7.46 -5.57
N ILE A 131 3.54 6.94 -5.59
CA ILE A 131 4.64 7.38 -4.71
C ILE A 131 4.94 8.86 -4.93
N GLN A 132 5.14 9.27 -6.18
CA GLN A 132 5.47 10.66 -6.52
C GLN A 132 4.37 11.62 -6.07
N SER A 133 3.10 11.24 -6.25
CA SER A 133 1.97 12.07 -5.82
C SER A 133 1.90 12.15 -4.30
N ALA A 134 2.02 11.03 -3.59
CA ALA A 134 2.03 11.04 -2.12
C ALA A 134 3.18 11.90 -1.55
N ILE A 135 4.39 11.82 -2.12
CA ILE A 135 5.51 12.66 -1.72
C ILE A 135 5.25 14.14 -2.03
N ARG A 136 4.80 14.47 -3.25
CA ARG A 136 4.50 15.84 -3.66
C ARG A 136 3.47 16.50 -2.73
N GLU A 137 2.39 15.79 -2.41
CA GLU A 137 1.31 16.34 -1.59
C GLU A 137 1.67 16.38 -0.10
N CYS A 138 2.34 15.34 0.41
CA CYS A 138 2.41 15.10 1.86
C CYS A 138 3.81 15.28 2.48
N TYR A 139 4.88 15.38 1.70
CA TYR A 139 6.22 15.63 2.26
C TYR A 139 6.35 17.05 2.80
N ASP A 140 6.80 17.19 4.05
CA ASP A 140 7.09 18.46 4.69
C ASP A 140 8.61 18.67 4.75
N GLU A 141 9.12 19.59 3.92
CA GLU A 141 10.56 19.90 3.83
C GLU A 141 11.17 20.37 5.16
N LYS A 142 10.41 21.11 5.97
CA LYS A 142 10.92 21.68 7.23
C LYS A 142 11.11 20.60 8.28
N ARG A 143 10.17 19.66 8.35
CA ARG A 143 10.25 18.49 9.25
C ARG A 143 11.09 17.39 8.64
N GLY A 144 11.26 17.36 7.33
CA GLY A 144 11.86 16.27 6.56
C GLY A 144 11.18 14.94 6.86
N LEU A 145 9.85 14.93 6.84
CA LEU A 145 8.97 13.78 7.11
C LEU A 145 7.75 13.85 6.18
N VAL A 146 7.14 12.69 5.91
CA VAL A 146 5.84 12.61 5.25
C VAL A 146 4.73 12.73 6.27
N ALA A 147 3.79 13.64 6.02
CA ALA A 147 2.56 13.76 6.78
C ALA A 147 1.53 12.70 6.38
N GLU A 148 0.52 12.48 7.22
CA GLU A 148 -0.58 11.56 6.93
C GLU A 148 -1.45 12.00 5.74
N THR A 149 -1.55 13.32 5.52
CA THR A 149 -2.34 13.94 4.44
C THR A 149 -1.70 15.24 3.96
N ALA A 150 -2.16 15.77 2.83
CA ALA A 150 -1.71 17.04 2.24
C ALA A 150 -1.84 18.26 3.17
N LYS A 151 -2.67 18.17 4.22
CA LYS A 151 -2.82 19.23 5.24
C LYS A 151 -1.57 19.39 6.12
N LYS A 152 -0.68 18.39 6.16
CA LYS A 152 0.60 18.42 6.91
C LYS A 152 0.47 18.70 8.41
N GLN A 153 -0.64 18.26 9.01
CA GLN A 153 -0.94 18.47 10.43
C GLN A 153 -0.49 17.31 11.32
N MET A 154 -0.48 16.10 10.78
CA MET A 154 -0.21 14.86 11.52
C MET A 154 0.86 14.05 10.82
N PHE A 155 1.72 13.41 11.62
CA PHE A 155 2.86 12.62 11.17
C PHE A 155 2.94 11.40 12.07
N SER A 156 3.21 10.23 11.49
CA SER A 156 3.43 9.00 12.25
C SER A 156 4.68 8.27 11.79
N GLN A 157 5.20 7.40 12.66
CA GLN A 157 6.21 6.43 12.26
C GLN A 157 5.67 5.45 11.23
N HIS A 158 4.40 5.05 11.31
CA HIS A 158 3.76 4.14 10.36
C HIS A 158 3.86 4.63 8.92
N THR A 159 3.49 5.89 8.66
CA THR A 159 3.52 6.47 7.31
C THR A 159 4.95 6.65 6.80
N ASN A 160 5.88 7.12 7.65
CA ASN A 160 7.26 7.31 7.23
C ASN A 160 8.00 5.99 7.00
N SER A 161 7.72 4.97 7.82
CA SER A 161 8.25 3.62 7.62
C SER A 161 7.70 2.99 6.34
N MET A 162 6.39 3.16 6.09
CA MET A 162 5.77 2.66 4.87
C MET A 162 6.28 3.37 3.62
N ALA A 163 6.54 4.68 3.69
CA ALA A 163 7.14 5.43 2.60
C ALA A 163 8.55 4.91 2.25
N ILE A 164 9.37 4.59 3.26
CA ILE A 164 10.67 3.94 3.05
C ILE A 164 10.49 2.57 2.39
N LEU A 165 9.62 1.71 2.93
CA LEU A 165 9.37 0.37 2.38
C LEU A 165 8.84 0.38 0.95
N ALA A 166 8.03 1.39 0.60
CA ALA A 166 7.52 1.60 -0.74
C ALA A 166 8.60 2.11 -1.73
N GLY A 167 9.81 2.46 -1.27
CA GLY A 167 10.88 2.99 -2.09
C GLY A 167 10.69 4.46 -2.47
N ALA A 168 10.06 5.26 -1.59
CA ALA A 168 9.76 6.66 -1.87
C ALA A 168 10.99 7.58 -1.81
N PHE A 169 12.12 7.08 -1.32
CA PHE A 169 13.30 7.88 -1.00
C PHE A 169 14.57 7.23 -1.53
N ASN A 170 15.61 8.05 -1.75
CA ASN A 170 16.96 7.53 -1.94
C ASN A 170 17.57 7.14 -0.58
N THR A 171 18.66 6.37 -0.62
CA THR A 171 19.30 5.81 0.59
C THR A 171 19.70 6.84 1.65
N ASP A 172 20.08 8.06 1.26
CA ASP A 172 20.46 9.10 2.22
C ASP A 172 19.23 9.69 2.93
N MET A 173 18.15 9.95 2.18
CA MET A 173 16.88 10.41 2.74
C MET A 173 16.23 9.33 3.62
N GLU A 174 16.26 8.06 3.21
CA GLU A 174 15.76 6.93 4.01
C GLU A 174 16.42 6.89 5.39
N LYS A 175 17.76 6.95 5.43
CA LYS A 175 18.53 6.97 6.69
C LYS A 175 18.25 8.20 7.54
N ALA A 176 17.99 9.35 6.91
CA ALA A 176 17.67 10.58 7.64
C ALA A 176 16.26 10.52 8.26
N ILE A 177 15.28 9.95 7.55
CA ILE A 177 13.92 9.78 8.02
C ILE A 177 13.85 8.70 9.10
N ALA A 178 14.52 7.55 8.92
CA ALA A 178 14.51 6.44 9.87
C ALA A 178 15.11 6.76 11.25
N LYS A 179 15.83 7.88 11.39
CA LYS A 179 16.42 8.35 12.66
C LYS A 179 15.50 9.30 13.45
N LYS A 180 14.37 9.71 12.89
CA LYS A 180 13.40 10.63 13.50
C LYS A 180 12.25 9.87 14.15
#